data_AF-A0A0Q5XEV9-F1
#
_entry.id   AF-A0A0Q5XEV9-F1
#
_cell.length_a   1.000
_cell.length_b   1.000
_cell.length_c   1.000
_cell.angle_alpha   90.00
_cell.angle_beta   90.00
_cell.angle_gamma   90.00
#
_symmetry.space_group_name_H-M   'P 1'
#
loop_
_entity.id
_entity.type
_entity.pdbx_description
1 polymer ?
#
loop_
_entity_poly.entity_id
_entity_poly.type
_entity_poly.pdbx_seq_one_letter_code
_entity_poly.pdbx_strand_id
1 'polypeptide(L)'
;MSIFWGKVDRGEVGGNFDTFVKEVEQLPRRQMWRYAQAGDLPGEGDSIDREQMTRLAKANRGRPVIAFTHKPATVENIETLRQARDLGFSVNLSANNVGHADELVKHGLNVVVVLPTEYAREKEETNTEYRARLNSLPKHTPDGNRIAVCPATYTETNCLQCGACAKSGDRSAIIGFPAHGTKKKQVSQMATASG
;
A
#
# COMPACT_ATOMS: atom_id res chain seq x y z
N MET A 1 14.68 -4.26 -3.66
CA MET A 1 15.59 -5.42 -3.65
C MET A 1 14.84 -6.61 -3.05
N SER A 2 14.11 -7.36 -3.89
CA SER A 2 13.21 -8.46 -3.50
C SER A 2 14.00 -9.77 -3.38
N ILE A 3 14.81 -9.87 -2.33
CA ILE A 3 15.61 -11.07 -2.02
C ILE A 3 14.74 -12.15 -1.36
N PHE A 4 13.59 -11.78 -0.80
CA PHE A 4 12.79 -12.65 0.05
C PHE A 4 12.19 -13.85 -0.72
N TRP A 5 11.51 -13.63 -1.84
CA TRP A 5 10.88 -14.73 -2.60
C TRP A 5 11.90 -15.67 -3.25
N GLY A 6 13.00 -15.14 -3.79
CA GLY A 6 14.09 -15.99 -4.26
C GLY A 6 14.70 -16.86 -3.14
N LYS A 7 14.75 -16.36 -1.90
CA LYS A 7 15.19 -17.16 -0.73
C LYS A 7 14.14 -18.18 -0.28
N VAL A 8 12.86 -17.83 -0.36
CA VAL A 8 11.73 -18.73 -0.09
C VAL A 8 11.72 -19.90 -1.07
N ASP A 9 11.91 -19.63 -2.36
CA ASP A 9 11.95 -20.66 -3.40
C ASP A 9 13.18 -21.57 -3.27
N ARG A 10 14.31 -21.03 -2.79
CA ARG A 10 15.51 -21.81 -2.45
C ARG A 10 15.45 -22.49 -1.07
N GLY A 11 14.35 -22.35 -0.33
CA GLY A 11 14.18 -22.93 1.01
C GLY A 11 15.10 -22.35 2.10
N GLU A 12 15.69 -21.18 1.85
CA GLU A 12 16.66 -20.51 2.73
C GLU A 12 15.98 -19.69 3.85
N VAL A 13 14.69 -19.35 3.69
CA VAL A 13 13.86 -18.63 4.67
C VAL A 13 12.48 -19.29 4.70
N GLY A 14 11.84 -19.30 5.87
CA GLY A 14 10.68 -20.16 6.21
C GLY A 14 9.60 -20.30 5.14
N GLY A 15 9.20 -21.56 4.89
CA GLY A 15 8.11 -22.02 4.02
C GLY A 15 8.32 -21.74 2.53
N ASN A 16 8.21 -22.74 1.65
CA ASN A 16 8.18 -22.48 0.21
C ASN A 16 6.86 -21.80 -0.19
N PHE A 17 6.83 -21.11 -1.34
CA PHE A 17 5.65 -20.37 -1.82
C PHE A 17 4.35 -21.20 -1.79
N ASP A 18 4.43 -22.50 -2.09
CA ASP A 18 3.28 -23.41 -2.06
C ASP A 18 2.68 -23.57 -0.66
N THR A 19 3.52 -23.59 0.38
CA THR A 19 3.07 -23.65 1.78
C THR A 19 2.33 -22.38 2.14
N PHE A 20 2.86 -21.22 1.76
CA PHE A 20 2.21 -19.93 1.99
C PHE A 20 0.85 -19.86 1.28
N VAL A 21 0.75 -20.29 0.03
CA VAL A 21 -0.53 -20.34 -0.70
C VAL A 21 -1.55 -21.20 0.04
N LYS A 22 -1.15 -22.38 0.56
CA LYS A 22 -2.04 -23.26 1.35
C LYS A 22 -2.50 -22.60 2.65
N GLU A 23 -1.65 -21.84 3.33
CA GLU A 23 -2.04 -21.07 4.52
C GLU A 23 -3.08 -20.00 4.19
N VAL A 24 -2.91 -19.28 3.07
CA VAL A 24 -3.89 -18.29 2.58
C VAL A 24 -5.24 -18.95 2.26
N GLU A 25 -5.23 -20.15 1.68
CA GLU A 25 -6.46 -20.91 1.41
C GLU A 25 -7.24 -21.24 2.69
N GLN A 26 -6.53 -21.48 3.79
CA GLN A 26 -7.08 -21.86 5.09
C GLN A 26 -7.57 -20.67 5.93
N LEU A 27 -7.29 -19.43 5.53
CA LEU A 27 -7.76 -18.25 6.26
C LEU A 27 -9.30 -18.27 6.44
N PRO A 28 -9.83 -17.86 7.61
CA PRO A 28 -11.27 -17.81 7.81
C PRO A 28 -11.98 -16.97 6.73
N ARG A 29 -13.23 -17.33 6.41
CA ARG A 29 -14.01 -16.56 5.44
C ARG A 29 -14.16 -15.12 5.94
N ARG A 30 -13.98 -14.15 5.04
CA ARG A 30 -14.07 -12.70 5.33
C ARG A 30 -13.01 -12.16 6.30
N GLN A 31 -12.05 -12.97 6.76
CA GLN A 31 -10.94 -12.49 7.58
C GLN A 31 -10.14 -11.46 6.77
N MET A 32 -10.06 -10.24 7.28
CA MET A 32 -9.13 -9.25 6.75
C MET A 32 -7.72 -9.61 7.21
N TRP A 33 -6.76 -9.51 6.29
CA TRP A 33 -5.37 -9.83 6.58
C TRP A 33 -4.42 -8.87 5.88
N ARG A 34 -3.14 -8.94 6.25
CA ARG A 34 -2.09 -8.06 5.75
C ARG A 34 -1.04 -8.89 5.02
N TYR A 35 -0.58 -8.39 3.89
CA TYR A 35 0.44 -9.03 3.07
C TYR A 35 1.40 -7.99 2.50
N ALA A 36 2.64 -8.38 2.20
CA ALA A 36 3.64 -7.55 1.52
C ALA A 36 3.76 -6.12 2.09
N GLN A 37 3.73 -5.96 3.42
CA GLN A 37 3.76 -4.64 4.05
C GLN A 37 5.04 -3.85 3.73
N ALA A 38 6.13 -4.55 3.37
CA ALA A 38 7.39 -3.97 2.91
C ALA A 38 7.63 -4.08 1.38
N GLY A 39 6.62 -4.47 0.59
CA GLY A 39 6.72 -4.55 -0.87
C GLY A 39 7.20 -5.89 -1.44
N ASP A 40 7.18 -6.96 -0.65
CA ASP A 40 7.53 -8.31 -1.10
C ASP A 40 6.34 -8.99 -1.79
N LEU A 41 6.00 -8.53 -3.01
CA LEU A 41 5.18 -9.32 -3.94
C LEU A 41 6.04 -10.43 -4.58
N PRO A 42 5.43 -11.56 -5.00
CA PRO A 42 6.16 -12.63 -5.68
C PRO A 42 6.92 -12.11 -6.90
N GLY A 43 8.10 -12.66 -7.16
CA GLY A 43 9.02 -12.25 -8.24
C GLY A 43 10.37 -11.72 -7.74
N GLU A 44 11.21 -11.24 -8.66
CA GLU A 44 12.59 -10.88 -8.39
C GLU A 44 12.87 -9.40 -8.69
N GLY A 45 13.62 -8.73 -7.81
CA GLY A 45 13.95 -7.32 -7.99
C GLY A 45 12.70 -6.46 -8.20
N ASP A 46 12.58 -5.89 -9.39
CA ASP A 46 11.51 -4.98 -9.80
C ASP A 46 10.36 -5.68 -10.54
N SER A 47 10.47 -6.97 -10.87
CA SER A 47 9.42 -7.72 -11.56
C SER A 47 8.45 -8.38 -10.58
N ILE A 48 7.19 -8.49 -10.97
CA ILE A 48 6.18 -9.31 -10.30
C ILE A 48 6.03 -10.62 -11.08
N ASP A 49 6.14 -11.75 -10.39
CA ASP A 49 5.83 -13.06 -10.97
C ASP A 49 4.32 -13.20 -11.15
N ARG A 50 3.88 -13.20 -12.41
CA ARG A 50 2.46 -13.27 -12.79
C ARG A 50 1.79 -14.56 -12.35
N GLU A 51 2.47 -15.70 -12.47
CA GLU A 51 1.90 -17.00 -12.14
C GLU A 51 1.69 -17.11 -10.64
N GLN A 52 2.73 -16.81 -9.86
CA GLN A 52 2.66 -16.81 -8.41
C GLN A 52 1.61 -15.82 -7.91
N MET A 53 1.60 -14.59 -8.43
CA MET A 53 0.59 -13.60 -8.05
C MET A 53 -0.83 -14.07 -8.35
N THR A 54 -1.05 -14.74 -9.49
CA THR A 54 -2.35 -15.31 -9.87
C THR A 54 -2.76 -16.44 -8.92
N ARG A 55 -1.83 -17.34 -8.57
CA ARG A 55 -2.07 -18.44 -7.63
C ARG A 55 -2.47 -17.91 -6.25
N LEU A 56 -1.74 -16.92 -5.75
CA LEU A 56 -2.03 -16.25 -4.49
C LEU A 56 -3.40 -15.57 -4.50
N ALA A 57 -3.72 -14.83 -5.57
CA ALA A 57 -5.00 -14.15 -5.70
C ALA A 57 -6.18 -15.15 -5.69
N LYS A 58 -6.05 -16.29 -6.37
CA LYS A 58 -7.05 -17.37 -6.35
C LYS A 58 -7.21 -17.98 -4.95
N ALA A 59 -6.10 -18.29 -4.26
CA ALA A 59 -6.11 -18.84 -2.91
C ALA A 59 -6.77 -17.90 -1.89
N ASN A 60 -6.63 -16.59 -2.09
CA ASN A 60 -7.26 -15.56 -1.27
C ASN A 60 -8.79 -15.59 -1.34
N ARG A 61 -9.41 -16.09 -2.43
CA ARG A 61 -10.87 -16.22 -2.59
C ARG A 61 -11.63 -14.92 -2.28
N GLY A 62 -11.07 -13.78 -2.70
CA GLY A 62 -11.67 -12.45 -2.51
C GLY A 62 -11.74 -11.97 -1.05
N ARG A 63 -10.98 -12.56 -0.12
CA ARG A 63 -10.89 -12.04 1.25
C ARG A 63 -10.23 -10.64 1.24
N PRO A 64 -10.65 -9.70 2.10
CA PRO A 64 -10.04 -8.37 2.15
C PRO A 64 -8.56 -8.46 2.52
N VAL A 65 -7.69 -7.95 1.65
CA VAL A 65 -6.23 -7.96 1.85
C VAL A 65 -5.69 -6.54 1.84
N ILE A 66 -4.87 -6.22 2.84
CA ILE A 66 -4.09 -4.98 2.86
C ILE A 66 -2.70 -5.31 2.32
N ALA A 67 -2.43 -4.91 1.08
CA ALA A 67 -1.13 -5.11 0.42
C ALA A 67 -0.65 -3.82 -0.25
N PHE A 68 0.67 -3.65 -0.27
CA PHE A 68 1.36 -2.49 -0.84
C PHE A 68 2.52 -2.94 -1.73
N THR A 69 2.91 -2.10 -2.71
CA THR A 69 4.11 -2.35 -3.51
C THR A 69 4.79 -1.06 -3.95
N HIS A 70 6.12 -1.08 -3.92
CA HIS A 70 6.99 -0.08 -4.55
C HIS A 70 7.64 -0.60 -5.84
N LYS A 71 7.32 -1.83 -6.30
CA LYS A 71 7.79 -2.31 -7.60
C LYS A 71 7.28 -1.35 -8.69
N PRO A 72 8.11 -1.04 -9.71
CA PRO A 72 7.77 -0.02 -10.71
C PRO A 72 6.51 -0.37 -11.49
N ALA A 73 5.80 0.66 -11.93
CA ALA A 73 4.58 0.54 -12.74
C ALA A 73 4.88 0.21 -14.22
N THR A 74 5.67 -0.83 -14.47
CA THR A 74 5.85 -1.36 -15.84
C THR A 74 4.56 -1.95 -16.36
N VAL A 75 4.43 -2.09 -17.67
CA VAL A 75 3.24 -2.66 -18.32
C VAL A 75 2.92 -4.04 -17.73
N GLU A 76 3.92 -4.89 -17.59
CA GLU A 76 3.79 -6.27 -17.10
C GLU A 76 3.36 -6.32 -15.63
N ASN A 77 3.93 -5.46 -14.79
CA ASN A 77 3.58 -5.37 -13.38
C ASN A 77 2.14 -4.87 -13.22
N ILE A 78 1.76 -3.82 -13.95
CA ILE A 78 0.41 -3.26 -13.89
C ILE A 78 -0.64 -4.25 -14.37
N GLU A 79 -0.39 -4.97 -15.47
CA GLU A 79 -1.27 -6.05 -15.92
C GLU A 79 -1.43 -7.17 -14.90
N THR A 80 -0.32 -7.58 -14.26
CA THR A 80 -0.35 -8.61 -13.22
C THR A 80 -1.18 -8.16 -12.01
N LEU A 81 -1.04 -6.90 -11.60
CA LEU A 81 -1.82 -6.34 -10.49
C LEU A 81 -3.30 -6.15 -10.84
N ARG A 82 -3.63 -5.78 -12.08
CA ARG A 82 -5.01 -5.73 -12.57
C ARG A 82 -5.66 -7.12 -12.57
N GLN A 83 -4.95 -8.13 -13.05
CA GLN A 83 -5.40 -9.52 -13.01
C GLN A 83 -5.65 -10.00 -11.57
N ALA A 84 -4.75 -9.67 -10.64
CA ALA A 84 -4.94 -9.99 -9.22
C ALA A 84 -6.17 -9.26 -8.63
N ARG A 85 -6.36 -7.98 -8.96
CA ARG A 85 -7.53 -7.18 -8.54
C ARG A 85 -8.83 -7.82 -9.03
N ASP A 86 -8.88 -8.27 -10.29
CA ASP A 86 -10.07 -8.89 -10.88
C ASP A 86 -10.41 -10.24 -10.24
N LEU A 87 -9.42 -10.90 -9.62
CA LEU A 87 -9.59 -12.07 -8.76
C LEU A 87 -9.94 -11.73 -7.29
N GLY A 88 -10.15 -10.45 -6.98
CA GLY A 88 -10.48 -9.98 -5.63
C GLY A 88 -9.25 -9.76 -4.73
N PHE A 89 -8.05 -9.66 -5.29
CA PHE A 89 -6.81 -9.37 -4.57
C PHE A 89 -6.24 -8.00 -4.99
N SER A 90 -6.63 -6.94 -4.28
CA SER A 90 -6.14 -5.59 -4.57
C SER A 90 -4.82 -5.30 -3.88
N VAL A 91 -3.83 -4.82 -4.64
CA VAL A 91 -2.58 -4.26 -4.12
C VAL A 91 -2.59 -2.75 -4.33
N ASN A 92 -2.17 -1.99 -3.33
CA ASN A 92 -2.03 -0.55 -3.43
C ASN A 92 -0.62 -0.20 -3.96
N LEU A 93 -0.54 0.66 -4.99
CA LEU A 93 0.71 1.23 -5.46
C LEU A 93 1.19 2.30 -4.48
N SER A 94 2.46 2.27 -4.11
CA SER A 94 3.04 3.19 -3.13
C SER A 94 3.82 4.31 -3.81
N ALA A 95 3.25 5.52 -3.77
CA ALA A 95 3.86 6.75 -4.25
C ALA A 95 4.79 7.37 -3.20
N ASN A 96 5.86 8.00 -3.68
CA ASN A 96 6.86 8.66 -2.84
C ASN A 96 6.51 10.12 -2.53
N ASN A 97 5.65 10.73 -3.35
CA ASN A 97 5.15 12.10 -3.21
C ASN A 97 3.83 12.23 -3.99
N VAL A 98 3.16 13.38 -3.88
CA VAL A 98 1.84 13.62 -4.49
C VAL A 98 1.86 13.65 -6.02
N GLY A 99 2.96 14.08 -6.65
CA GLY A 99 3.09 14.06 -8.12
C GLY A 99 3.24 12.64 -8.67
N HIS A 100 4.07 11.81 -8.03
CA HIS A 100 4.16 10.38 -8.35
C HIS A 100 2.82 9.67 -8.10
N ALA A 101 2.03 10.12 -7.12
CA ALA A 101 0.70 9.56 -6.91
C ALA A 101 -0.23 9.85 -8.09
N ASP A 102 -0.15 11.04 -8.69
CA ASP A 102 -0.90 11.42 -9.91
C ASP A 102 -0.51 10.58 -11.12
N GLU A 103 0.75 10.19 -11.24
CA GLU A 103 1.20 9.23 -12.26
C GLU A 103 0.58 7.85 -12.04
N LEU A 104 0.62 7.34 -10.81
CA LEU A 104 0.19 5.99 -10.50
C LEU A 104 -1.33 5.80 -10.60
N VAL A 105 -2.14 6.81 -10.27
CA VAL A 105 -3.62 6.70 -10.34
C VAL A 105 -4.11 6.46 -11.77
N LYS A 106 -3.34 6.89 -12.78
CA LYS A 106 -3.65 6.70 -14.21
C LYS A 106 -3.73 5.21 -14.58
N HIS A 107 -3.15 4.32 -13.78
CA HIS A 107 -3.25 2.87 -14.00
C HIS A 107 -4.57 2.24 -13.53
N GLY A 108 -5.47 2.99 -12.86
CA GLY A 108 -6.75 2.46 -12.39
C GLY A 108 -6.60 1.42 -11.26
N LEU A 109 -5.54 1.55 -10.47
CA LEU A 109 -5.28 0.77 -9.27
C LEU A 109 -5.28 1.72 -8.06
N ASN A 110 -5.51 1.18 -6.87
CA ASN A 110 -5.45 1.99 -5.66
C ASN A 110 -4.03 2.53 -5.43
N VAL A 111 -3.92 3.81 -5.08
CA VAL A 111 -2.64 4.46 -4.79
C VAL A 111 -2.61 4.97 -3.36
N VAL A 112 -1.53 4.69 -2.65
CA VAL A 112 -1.19 5.34 -1.39
C VAL A 112 0.04 6.20 -1.56
N VAL A 113 0.20 7.22 -0.73
CA VAL A 113 1.27 8.20 -0.87
C VAL A 113 1.90 8.53 0.47
N VAL A 114 3.22 8.68 0.49
CA VAL A 114 3.92 9.27 1.62
C VAL A 114 3.70 10.78 1.63
N LEU A 115 3.31 11.32 2.78
CA LEU A 115 3.11 12.74 2.98
C LEU A 115 4.24 13.35 3.82
N PRO A 116 4.55 14.64 3.62
CA PRO A 116 5.45 15.38 4.49
C PRO A 116 5.04 15.32 5.97
N THR A 117 6.01 15.55 6.87
CA THR A 117 5.81 15.50 8.34
C THR A 117 4.73 16.47 8.83
N GLU A 118 4.46 17.53 8.09
CA GLU A 118 3.42 18.53 8.35
C GLU A 118 2.03 17.89 8.43
N TYR A 119 1.80 16.74 7.78
CA TYR A 119 0.53 16.02 7.88
C TYR A 119 0.43 15.14 9.14
N ALA A 120 1.52 14.95 9.89
CA ALA A 120 1.53 14.17 11.13
C ALA A 120 0.95 14.96 12.30
N ARG A 121 0.33 14.25 13.25
CA ARG A 121 -0.07 14.83 14.54
C ARG A 121 1.17 15.03 15.41
N GLU A 122 1.31 16.19 16.02
CA GLU A 122 2.38 16.45 16.97
C GLU A 122 2.10 15.79 18.33
N LYS A 123 3.13 15.57 19.16
CA LYS A 123 3.02 14.76 20.38
C LYS A 123 2.07 15.38 21.42
N GLU A 124 2.18 16.69 21.65
CA GLU A 124 1.35 17.43 22.59
C GLU A 124 0.07 18.02 21.96
N GLU A 125 -0.19 17.76 20.68
CA GLU A 125 -1.31 18.34 19.95
C GLU A 125 -2.60 17.53 20.16
N THR A 126 -3.68 18.23 20.54
CA THR A 126 -5.00 17.61 20.64
C THR A 126 -5.57 17.28 19.26
N ASN A 127 -6.50 16.33 19.20
CA ASN A 127 -7.17 15.98 17.94
C ASN A 127 -7.97 17.14 17.32
N THR A 128 -8.34 18.16 18.10
CA THR A 128 -9.03 19.35 17.59
C THR A 128 -8.04 20.30 16.93
N GLU A 129 -6.91 20.58 17.58
CA GLU A 129 -5.82 21.40 17.03
C GLU A 129 -5.24 20.78 15.77
N TYR A 130 -5.00 19.46 15.80
CA TYR A 130 -4.54 18.70 14.64
C TYR A 130 -5.46 18.86 13.43
N ARG A 131 -6.77 18.73 13.62
CA ARG A 131 -7.74 18.88 12.53
C ARG A 131 -7.79 20.31 12.00
N ALA A 132 -7.70 21.31 12.88
CA ALA A 132 -7.65 22.71 12.49
C ALA A 132 -6.41 23.00 11.63
N ARG A 133 -5.24 22.50 12.03
CA ARG A 133 -3.99 22.63 11.27
C ARG A 133 -4.02 21.83 9.97
N LEU A 134 -4.48 20.59 9.99
CA LEU A 134 -4.61 19.77 8.79
C LEU A 134 -5.52 20.44 7.73
N ASN A 135 -6.50 21.23 8.15
CA ASN A 135 -7.37 21.95 7.23
C ASN A 135 -6.67 23.05 6.41
N SER A 136 -5.53 23.57 6.87
CA SER A 136 -4.73 24.55 6.11
C SER A 136 -3.78 23.90 5.10
N LEU A 137 -3.61 22.57 5.14
CA LEU A 137 -2.77 21.85 4.19
C LEU A 137 -3.54 21.46 2.92
N PRO A 138 -2.85 21.28 1.78
CA PRO A 138 -3.46 20.77 0.56
C PRO A 138 -4.19 19.44 0.77
N LYS A 139 -5.42 19.35 0.28
CA LYS A 139 -6.27 18.15 0.35
C LYS A 139 -6.38 17.42 -0.99
N HIS A 140 -5.73 17.94 -2.01
CA HIS A 140 -5.70 17.38 -3.35
C HIS A 140 -4.26 17.42 -3.86
N THR A 141 -3.92 16.47 -4.72
CA THR A 141 -2.70 16.46 -5.51
C THR A 141 -2.76 17.55 -6.61
N PRO A 142 -1.64 17.84 -7.30
CA PRO A 142 -1.63 18.76 -8.44
C PRO A 142 -2.66 18.43 -9.53
N ASP A 143 -2.86 17.14 -9.87
CA ASP A 143 -3.89 16.73 -10.85
C ASP A 143 -5.32 16.66 -10.24
N GLY A 144 -5.51 17.14 -9.01
CA GLY A 144 -6.83 17.27 -8.37
C GLY A 144 -7.33 15.99 -7.69
N ASN A 145 -6.49 14.96 -7.51
CA ASN A 145 -6.89 13.74 -6.82
C ASN A 145 -6.98 13.99 -5.32
N ARG A 146 -8.11 13.62 -4.69
CA ARG A 146 -8.33 13.83 -3.26
C ARG A 146 -7.36 13.00 -2.42
N ILE A 147 -6.79 13.63 -1.39
CA ILE A 147 -5.94 13.00 -0.39
C ILE A 147 -6.72 12.84 0.92
N ALA A 148 -6.67 11.65 1.50
CA ALA A 148 -7.20 11.37 2.85
C ALA A 148 -6.05 10.84 3.73
N VAL A 149 -5.72 11.57 4.79
CA VAL A 149 -4.69 11.15 5.75
C VAL A 149 -5.15 9.90 6.50
N CYS A 150 -4.28 8.91 6.62
CA CYS A 150 -4.56 7.66 7.32
C CYS A 150 -4.96 7.93 8.79
N PRO A 151 -6.14 7.47 9.26
CA PRO A 151 -6.58 7.73 10.63
C PRO A 151 -5.70 7.07 11.69
N ALA A 152 -4.95 6.02 11.35
CA ALA A 152 -4.02 5.38 12.28
C ALA A 152 -2.84 6.29 12.69
N THR A 153 -2.67 7.46 12.04
CA THR A 153 -1.58 8.39 12.37
C THR A 153 -2.00 9.52 13.31
N TYR A 154 -3.28 9.61 13.64
CA TYR A 154 -3.84 10.64 14.54
C TYR A 154 -5.00 10.15 15.40
N THR A 155 -5.29 8.84 15.40
CA THR A 155 -6.31 8.21 16.26
C THR A 155 -5.80 6.84 16.74
N GLU A 156 -6.52 6.22 17.66
CA GLU A 156 -6.21 4.88 18.18
C GLU A 156 -6.66 3.73 17.25
N THR A 157 -7.12 4.01 16.03
CA THR A 157 -7.53 2.97 15.09
C THR A 157 -6.33 2.20 14.54
N ASN A 158 -6.57 0.96 14.12
CA ASN A 158 -5.57 0.17 13.40
C ASN A 158 -6.05 -0.24 12.00
N CYS A 159 -5.14 -0.81 11.21
CA CYS A 159 -5.40 -1.19 9.82
C CYS A 159 -6.58 -2.16 9.67
N LEU A 160 -6.74 -3.12 10.59
CA LEU A 160 -7.79 -4.14 10.53
C LEU A 160 -9.17 -3.59 10.95
N GLN A 161 -9.19 -2.59 11.84
CA GLN A 161 -10.41 -1.86 12.18
C GLN A 161 -10.81 -0.87 11.08
N CYS A 162 -9.84 -0.19 10.47
CA CYS A 162 -10.10 0.83 9.45
C CYS A 162 -10.47 0.22 8.08
N GLY A 163 -9.70 -0.76 7.59
CA GLY A 163 -9.98 -1.47 6.35
C GLY A 163 -9.88 -0.66 5.05
N ALA A 164 -9.57 0.63 5.09
CA ALA A 164 -9.59 1.50 3.90
C ALA A 164 -8.61 1.06 2.80
N CYS A 165 -7.48 0.45 3.18
CA CYS A 165 -6.49 -0.06 2.22
C CYS A 165 -6.82 -1.48 1.70
N ALA A 166 -7.85 -2.14 2.23
CA ALA A 166 -8.32 -3.45 1.77
C ALA A 166 -9.47 -3.37 0.76
N LYS A 167 -10.04 -2.18 0.55
CA LYS A 167 -11.13 -1.96 -0.42
C LYS A 167 -10.58 -2.06 -1.84
N SER A 168 -11.19 -2.91 -2.68
CA SER A 168 -10.89 -2.99 -4.10
C SER A 168 -11.68 -1.96 -4.92
N GLY A 169 -11.08 -1.44 -6.00
CA GLY A 169 -11.81 -0.88 -7.14
C GLY A 169 -12.32 0.56 -7.04
N ASP A 170 -12.83 1.02 -5.89
CA ASP A 170 -13.57 2.30 -5.81
C ASP A 170 -13.16 3.15 -4.61
N ARG A 171 -11.88 3.50 -4.49
CA ARG A 171 -11.47 4.47 -3.46
C ARG A 171 -11.50 5.88 -4.02
N SER A 172 -12.39 6.71 -3.48
CA SER A 172 -12.54 8.13 -3.83
C SER A 172 -11.39 9.03 -3.37
N ALA A 173 -10.34 8.48 -2.77
CA ALA A 173 -9.19 9.23 -2.28
C ALA A 173 -7.92 8.38 -2.29
N ILE A 174 -6.79 9.04 -2.50
CA ILE A 174 -5.45 8.51 -2.23
C ILE A 174 -5.26 8.52 -0.72
N ILE A 175 -4.83 7.40 -0.13
CA ILE A 175 -4.53 7.36 1.32
C ILE A 175 -3.12 7.88 1.54
N GLY A 176 -3.01 8.94 2.33
CA GLY A 176 -1.76 9.58 2.69
C GLY A 176 -1.20 9.09 4.02
N PHE A 177 0.10 8.79 4.05
CA PHE A 177 0.84 8.37 5.23
C PHE A 177 1.92 9.40 5.57
N PRO A 178 1.75 10.21 6.63
CA PRO A 178 2.78 11.13 7.07
C PRO A 178 4.10 10.41 7.38
N ALA A 179 5.21 11.02 6.97
CA ALA A 179 6.55 10.53 7.25
C ALA A 179 6.77 10.37 8.76
N HIS A 180 7.27 9.22 9.18
CA HIS A 180 7.46 8.86 10.59
C HIS A 180 8.77 8.08 10.80
N GLY A 181 9.10 7.81 12.06
CA GLY A 181 10.30 7.07 12.45
C GLY A 181 11.60 7.87 12.36
N THR A 182 12.73 7.16 12.43
CA THR A 182 14.07 7.75 12.54
C THR A 182 14.49 8.49 11.27
N LYS A 183 14.01 8.07 10.10
CA LYS A 183 14.30 8.69 8.80
C LYS A 183 13.25 9.73 8.36
N LYS A 184 12.34 10.15 9.24
CA LYS A 184 11.21 11.03 8.88
C LYS A 184 11.62 12.31 8.17
N LYS A 185 12.78 12.91 8.51
CA LYS A 185 13.28 14.13 7.84
C LYS A 185 13.61 13.88 6.37
N GLN A 186 14.36 12.81 6.08
CA GLN A 186 14.73 12.43 4.71
C GLN A 186 13.49 12.06 3.90
N VAL A 187 12.59 11.26 4.49
CA VAL A 187 11.34 10.86 3.84
C VAL A 187 10.43 12.05 3.58
N SER A 188 10.36 13.01 4.51
CA SER A 188 9.60 14.26 4.33
C SER A 188 10.16 15.09 3.18
N GLN A 189 11.48 15.21 3.06
CA GLN A 189 12.11 15.90 1.94
C GLN A 189 11.74 15.25 0.60
N MET A 190 11.78 13.92 0.51
CA MET A 190 11.34 13.19 -0.68
C MET A 190 9.85 13.41 -0.99
N ALA A 191 9.02 13.47 0.04
CA ALA A 191 7.57 13.70 -0.10
C ALA A 191 7.22 15.14 -0.52
N THR A 192 8.11 16.10 -0.23
CA THR A 192 7.95 17.53 -0.57
C THR A 192 8.49 17.86 -1.96
N ALA A 193 9.40 17.03 -2.50
CA ALA A 193 9.90 17.17 -3.85
C ALA A 193 8.73 17.01 -4.84
N SER A 194 8.20 18.15 -5.26
CA SER A 194 7.26 18.24 -6.36
C SER A 194 8.04 17.86 -7.62
N GLY A 195 7.55 16.89 -8.38
CA GLY A 195 8.05 16.63 -9.74
C GLY A 195 7.86 17.86 -10.61
#